data_AF-A0A9P5XSS7-F1
#
_entry.id   AF-A0A9P5XSS7-F1
#
_cell.length_a   1.000
_cell.length_b   1.000
_cell.length_c   1.000
_cell.angle_alpha   90.00
_cell.angle_beta   90.00
_cell.angle_gamma   90.00
#
_symmetry.space_group_name_H-M   'P 1'
#
loop_
_entity.id
_entity.type
_entity.pdbx_description
1 polymer ?
#
loop_
_entity_poly.entity_id
_entity_poly.type
_entity_poly.pdbx_seq_one_letter_code
_entity_poly.pdbx_strand_id
1 'polypeptide(L)'
;MPDFHYLTPAWNPSSRTPEMPSSQAHNTPARSKEPETLHPLLDQRLLDIKIKILVTSGQHQGKEMVVSVVEVDGALSIRFTHYKTSGFLSPDQIAPKRPNPTRDNGLLVVIEGDHLGQYVRRIHHRYVDGQPIIILAVVNRTEDGHETLSGDQLELSPDVLCVAHETKEEKAQNNGLMTDLRKNASKIRAK
;
A
#
# COMPACT_ATOMS: atom_id res chain seq x y z
N MET A 1 -14.23 84.10 29.62
CA MET A 1 -13.33 84.21 30.78
C MET A 1 -13.41 82.90 31.55
N PRO A 2 -12.33 82.12 31.70
CA PRO A 2 -10.93 82.46 31.46
C PRO A 2 -10.35 81.90 30.15
N ASP A 3 -9.32 82.59 29.67
CA ASP A 3 -8.43 82.31 28.54
C ASP A 3 -7.46 81.15 28.84
N PHE A 4 -6.89 80.50 27.79
CA PHE A 4 -5.44 80.33 27.64
C PHE A 4 -5.05 79.88 26.20
N HIS A 5 -4.51 80.84 25.44
CA HIS A 5 -3.37 80.82 24.52
C HIS A 5 -3.11 79.68 23.49
N TYR A 6 -3.20 80.09 22.21
CA TYR A 6 -2.24 79.93 21.09
C TYR A 6 -1.35 78.67 20.98
N LEU A 7 -1.43 77.97 19.83
CA LEU A 7 -0.37 77.80 18.81
C LEU A 7 -0.71 76.62 17.87
N THR A 8 -1.10 76.92 16.63
CA THR A 8 -0.77 76.06 15.46
C THR A 8 0.75 76.09 15.23
N PRO A 9 1.40 75.26 14.36
CA PRO A 9 0.93 74.17 13.50
C PRO A 9 1.87 72.92 13.51
N ALA A 10 1.50 71.83 12.83
CA ALA A 10 2.44 71.07 11.99
C ALA A 10 1.68 70.06 11.13
N TRP A 11 1.34 70.51 9.95
CA TRP A 11 1.11 69.68 8.77
C TRP A 11 2.29 68.72 8.59
N ASN A 12 2.04 67.40 8.54
CA ASN A 12 2.94 66.45 7.87
C ASN A 12 2.16 65.83 6.69
N PRO A 13 2.53 66.12 5.43
CA PRO A 13 1.72 65.82 4.25
C PRO A 13 1.78 64.37 3.74
N SER A 14 2.27 63.41 4.54
CA SER A 14 2.66 62.09 4.00
C SER A 14 2.27 60.89 4.86
N SER A 15 1.02 60.81 5.34
CA SER A 15 0.52 59.53 5.87
C SER A 15 -0.96 59.32 5.52
N ARG A 16 -1.21 59.06 4.23
CA ARG A 16 -2.31 58.20 3.78
C ARG A 16 -1.74 56.77 3.88
N THR A 17 -2.40 55.77 4.44
CA THR A 17 -3.60 55.09 3.91
C THR A 17 -4.07 54.02 4.95
N PRO A 18 -5.20 53.31 4.74
CA PRO A 18 -6.48 53.48 5.42
C PRO A 18 -6.82 52.38 6.46
N GLU A 19 -7.84 52.66 7.27
CA GLU A 19 -8.41 51.79 8.31
C GLU A 19 -8.99 50.49 7.75
N MET A 20 -8.60 49.34 8.32
CA MET A 20 -9.22 48.05 8.08
C MET A 20 -10.49 47.90 8.95
N PRO A 21 -11.66 47.57 8.38
CA PRO A 21 -12.76 47.03 9.16
C PRO A 21 -12.45 45.58 9.55
N SER A 22 -12.50 45.29 10.84
CA SER A 22 -12.29 43.97 11.43
C SER A 22 -13.35 42.98 10.95
N SER A 23 -13.04 42.18 9.94
CA SER A 23 -13.70 40.89 9.74
C SER A 23 -12.97 39.85 10.59
N GLN A 24 -13.61 39.39 11.66
CA GLN A 24 -13.21 38.16 12.36
C GLN A 24 -13.33 36.98 11.39
N ALA A 25 -12.27 36.74 10.63
CA ALA A 25 -12.05 35.45 10.01
C ALA A 25 -11.60 34.49 11.12
N HIS A 26 -12.48 33.55 11.49
CA HIS A 26 -12.06 32.36 12.21
C HIS A 26 -11.10 31.59 11.30
N ASN A 27 -9.80 31.91 11.39
CA ASN A 27 -8.73 31.06 10.91
C ASN A 27 -8.68 29.84 11.82
N THR A 28 -9.54 28.86 11.55
CA THR A 28 -9.23 27.48 11.90
C THR A 28 -7.90 27.17 11.21
N PRO A 29 -6.82 26.85 11.93
CA PRO A 29 -5.65 26.31 11.27
C PRO A 29 -6.13 25.07 10.53
N ALA A 30 -5.93 25.04 9.21
CA ALA A 30 -6.10 23.85 8.42
C ALA A 30 -5.20 22.81 9.08
N ARG A 31 -5.82 21.91 9.86
CA ARG A 31 -5.17 20.71 10.36
C ARG A 31 -4.72 20.00 9.11
N SER A 32 -3.44 20.14 8.77
CA SER A 32 -2.76 19.20 7.92
C SER A 32 -3.08 17.86 8.54
N LYS A 33 -4.03 17.13 7.94
CA LYS A 33 -4.16 15.72 8.19
C LYS A 33 -2.79 15.20 7.80
N GLU A 34 -1.95 14.93 8.79
CA GLU A 34 -0.90 13.94 8.63
C GLU A 34 -1.55 12.79 7.86
N PRO A 35 -0.92 12.27 6.80
CA PRO A 35 -1.50 11.16 6.07
C PRO A 35 -1.85 10.12 7.13
N GLU A 36 -3.14 9.91 7.37
CA GLU A 36 -3.61 8.77 8.15
C GLU A 36 -2.84 7.62 7.54
N THR A 37 -2.01 6.96 8.34
CA THR A 37 -1.19 5.85 7.87
C THR A 37 -2.18 4.78 7.41
N LEU A 38 -2.57 4.88 6.14
CA LEU A 38 -3.46 3.95 5.48
C LEU A 38 -2.70 2.64 5.53
N HIS A 39 -3.30 1.67 6.23
CA HIS A 39 -2.74 0.34 6.35
C HIS A 39 -2.40 -0.15 4.92
N PRO A 40 -1.24 -0.79 4.67
CA PRO A 40 -0.78 -1.12 3.30
C PRO A 40 -1.77 -1.93 2.46
N LEU A 41 -2.71 -2.61 3.12
CA LEU A 41 -3.76 -3.39 2.47
C LEU A 41 -5.03 -2.58 2.15
N LEU A 42 -5.21 -1.38 2.68
CA LEU A 42 -6.37 -0.53 2.43
C LEU A 42 -6.11 0.41 1.24
N ASP A 43 -5.95 -0.17 0.06
CA ASP A 43 -5.85 0.54 -1.22
C ASP A 43 -6.84 -0.04 -2.23
N GLN A 44 -7.50 0.82 -3.01
CA GLN A 44 -8.51 0.42 -4.01
C GLN A 44 -7.95 -0.57 -5.04
N ARG A 45 -6.65 -0.48 -5.36
CA ARG A 45 -5.96 -1.38 -6.30
C ARG A 45 -5.81 -2.81 -5.78
N LEU A 46 -6.08 -3.03 -4.49
CA LEU A 46 -6.05 -4.34 -3.84
C LEU A 46 -7.45 -4.95 -3.68
N LEU A 47 -8.51 -4.31 -4.19
CA LEU A 47 -9.88 -4.82 -4.10
C LEU A 47 -10.00 -6.23 -4.68
N ASP A 48 -10.71 -7.08 -3.94
CA ASP A 48 -11.01 -8.48 -4.27
C ASP A 48 -9.80 -9.41 -4.48
N ILE A 49 -8.58 -8.90 -4.33
CA ILE A 49 -7.36 -9.71 -4.31
C ILE A 49 -7.35 -10.52 -3.01
N LYS A 50 -7.34 -11.85 -3.15
CA LYS A 50 -7.20 -12.76 -2.02
C LYS A 50 -5.73 -12.84 -1.62
N ILE A 51 -5.41 -12.38 -0.42
CA ILE A 51 -4.06 -12.31 0.12
C ILE A 51 -3.96 -13.04 1.46
N LYS A 52 -2.76 -13.54 1.77
CA LYS A 52 -2.47 -14.14 3.07
C LYS A 52 -1.99 -13.06 4.04
N ILE A 53 -2.51 -13.08 5.25
CA ILE A 53 -2.08 -12.22 6.35
C ILE A 53 -1.69 -13.08 7.55
N LEU A 54 -0.93 -12.49 8.47
CA LEU A 54 -0.70 -13.00 9.81
C LEU A 54 -1.51 -12.15 10.78
N VAL A 55 -2.33 -12.79 11.62
CA VAL A 55 -3.04 -12.08 12.68
C VAL A 55 -2.09 -11.83 13.85
N THR A 56 -1.92 -10.57 14.23
CA THR A 56 -0.95 -10.13 15.26
C THR A 56 -1.57 -10.03 16.65
N SER A 57 -2.90 -9.87 16.75
CA SER A 57 -3.61 -9.74 18.02
C SER A 57 -5.06 -10.27 17.95
N GLY A 58 -5.73 -10.38 19.11
CA GLY A 58 -7.12 -10.85 19.21
C GLY A 58 -7.28 -12.38 19.16
N GLN A 59 -8.51 -12.85 18.89
CA GLN A 59 -8.88 -14.26 18.99
C GLN A 59 -8.12 -15.20 18.02
N HIS A 60 -7.65 -14.64 16.91
CA HIS A 60 -6.95 -15.39 15.86
C HIS A 60 -5.44 -15.18 15.87
N GLN A 61 -4.88 -14.58 16.92
CA GLN A 61 -3.45 -14.28 17.03
C GLN A 61 -2.54 -15.47 16.65
N GLY A 62 -1.52 -15.18 15.84
CA GLY A 62 -0.54 -16.14 15.36
C GLY A 62 -1.02 -17.02 14.20
N LYS A 63 -2.28 -16.89 13.76
CA LYS A 63 -2.81 -17.66 12.63
C LYS A 63 -2.58 -16.93 11.31
N GLU A 64 -2.26 -17.71 10.29
CA GLU A 64 -2.34 -17.25 8.91
C GLU A 64 -3.78 -17.34 8.41
N MET A 65 -4.26 -16.28 7.77
CA MET A 65 -5.61 -16.22 7.22
C MET A 65 -5.60 -15.68 5.80
N VAL A 66 -6.59 -16.07 5.01
CA VAL A 66 -6.84 -15.49 3.70
C VAL A 66 -7.90 -14.42 3.85
N VAL A 67 -7.61 -13.24 3.35
CA VAL A 67 -8.49 -12.07 3.39
C VAL A 67 -8.59 -11.45 2.00
N SER A 68 -9.61 -10.63 1.80
CA SER A 68 -9.71 -9.73 0.65
C SER A 68 -10.08 -8.33 1.13
N VAL A 69 -9.65 -7.33 0.38
CA VAL A 69 -10.07 -5.94 0.59
C VAL A 69 -11.41 -5.77 -0.13
N VAL A 70 -12.36 -5.15 0.54
CA VAL A 70 -13.70 -4.89 0.00
C VAL A 70 -14.16 -3.50 0.36
N GLU A 71 -15.04 -2.94 -0.46
CA GLU A 71 -15.70 -1.67 -0.16
C GLU A 71 -17.04 -1.93 0.54
N VAL A 72 -17.24 -1.29 1.68
CA VAL A 72 -18.49 -1.34 2.47
C VAL A 72 -18.85 0.09 2.83
N ASP A 73 -20.05 0.53 2.43
CA ASP A 73 -20.57 1.88 2.69
C ASP A 73 -19.59 3.02 2.30
N GLY A 74 -18.85 2.83 1.20
CA GLY A 74 -17.88 3.80 0.68
C GLY A 74 -16.51 3.79 1.38
N ALA A 75 -16.24 2.80 2.25
CA ALA A 75 -14.98 2.64 2.96
C ALA A 75 -14.34 1.27 2.70
N LEU A 76 -13.02 1.22 2.58
CA LEU A 76 -12.27 -0.02 2.43
C LEU A 76 -12.20 -0.78 3.75
N SER A 77 -12.47 -2.07 3.69
CA SER A 77 -12.51 -2.98 4.83
C SER A 77 -11.82 -4.30 4.49
N ILE A 78 -11.25 -4.97 5.51
CA ILE A 78 -10.56 -6.24 5.33
C ILE A 78 -11.49 -7.36 5.76
N ARG A 79 -11.95 -8.14 4.78
CA ARG A 79 -12.90 -9.23 4.98
C ARG A 79 -12.17 -10.57 4.95
N PHE A 80 -12.46 -11.43 5.91
CA PHE A 80 -12.08 -12.84 5.85
C PHE A 80 -13.32 -13.69 5.60
N THR A 81 -13.12 -14.80 4.92
CA THR A 81 -14.14 -15.83 4.74
C THR A 81 -13.58 -17.16 5.21
N HIS A 82 -14.25 -17.79 6.16
CA HIS A 82 -13.90 -19.10 6.67
C HIS A 82 -15.13 -20.00 6.64
N TYR A 83 -15.11 -20.99 5.76
CA TYR A 83 -16.26 -21.82 5.40
C TYR A 83 -17.49 -20.98 4.99
N LYS A 84 -18.56 -21.01 5.79
CA LYS A 84 -19.81 -20.29 5.54
C LYS A 84 -19.92 -18.96 6.28
N THR A 85 -18.90 -18.62 7.07
CA THR A 85 -18.89 -17.40 7.88
C THR A 85 -17.93 -16.39 7.26
N SER A 86 -18.39 -15.15 7.16
CA SER A 86 -17.55 -14.02 6.83
C SER A 86 -17.50 -13.05 8.00
N GLY A 87 -16.41 -12.32 8.12
CA GLY A 87 -16.24 -11.29 9.14
C GLY A 87 -15.21 -10.27 8.70
N PHE A 88 -15.04 -9.25 9.52
CA PHE A 88 -14.08 -8.18 9.27
C PHE A 88 -12.95 -8.24 10.29
N LEU A 89 -11.75 -7.89 9.86
CA LEU A 89 -10.59 -7.72 10.71
C LEU A 89 -10.23 -6.25 10.77
N SER A 90 -9.85 -5.80 11.96
CA SER A 90 -9.33 -4.46 12.13
C SER A 90 -7.89 -4.40 11.60
N PRO A 91 -7.50 -3.35 10.85
CA PRO A 91 -6.17 -3.27 10.23
C PRO A 91 -5.00 -3.36 11.24
N ASP A 92 -5.17 -2.87 12.46
CA ASP A 92 -4.19 -2.92 13.55
C ASP A 92 -3.93 -4.35 14.09
N GLN A 93 -4.81 -5.30 13.76
CA GLN A 93 -4.73 -6.68 14.25
C GLN A 93 -4.06 -7.65 13.27
N ILE A 94 -3.56 -7.15 12.15
CA ILE A 94 -3.00 -7.98 11.09
C ILE A 94 -1.70 -7.41 10.55
N ALA A 95 -0.92 -8.27 9.91
CA ALA A 95 0.23 -7.90 9.11
C ALA A 95 0.20 -8.67 7.78
N PRO A 96 0.62 -8.07 6.66
CA PRO A 96 0.78 -8.80 5.40
C PRO A 96 1.73 -9.99 5.56
N LYS A 97 1.40 -11.15 4.98
CA LYS A 97 2.32 -12.29 4.94
C LYS A 97 3.41 -12.01 3.91
N ARG A 98 4.55 -11.50 4.38
CA ARG A 98 5.73 -11.28 3.54
C ARG A 98 6.29 -12.62 3.04
N PRO A 99 6.73 -12.69 1.77
CA PRO A 99 7.33 -13.91 1.23
C PRO A 99 8.73 -14.13 1.79
N ASN A 100 9.11 -15.39 1.97
CA ASN A 100 10.49 -15.80 2.16
C ASN A 100 11.22 -15.73 0.79
N PRO A 101 12.27 -14.88 0.65
CA PRO A 101 12.94 -14.64 -0.63
C PRO A 101 13.53 -15.89 -1.26
N THR A 102 13.88 -16.88 -0.45
CA THR A 102 14.60 -18.09 -0.86
C THR A 102 13.67 -19.30 -1.04
N ARG A 103 12.52 -19.34 -0.37
CA ARG A 103 11.63 -20.52 -0.33
C ARG A 103 10.30 -20.35 -1.06
N ASP A 104 9.72 -19.15 -1.05
CA ASP A 104 8.38 -18.96 -1.57
C ASP A 104 8.37 -18.81 -3.09
N ASN A 105 7.74 -19.77 -3.76
CA ASN A 105 7.57 -19.83 -5.22
C ASN A 105 6.11 -19.63 -5.67
N GLY A 106 5.20 -19.41 -4.71
CA GLY A 106 3.78 -19.21 -4.97
C GLY A 106 3.50 -17.87 -5.67
N LEU A 107 2.22 -17.64 -5.95
CA LEU A 107 1.75 -16.34 -6.43
C LEU A 107 1.95 -15.27 -5.36
N LEU A 108 2.47 -14.11 -5.77
CA LEU A 108 2.66 -12.93 -4.93
C LEU A 108 1.87 -11.77 -5.54
N VAL A 109 1.62 -10.76 -4.71
CA VAL A 109 1.07 -9.47 -5.14
C VAL A 109 1.93 -8.35 -4.55
N VAL A 110 2.14 -7.31 -5.34
CA VAL A 110 2.78 -6.08 -4.86
C VAL A 110 1.75 -5.31 -4.04
N ILE A 111 2.11 -4.93 -2.82
CA ILE A 111 1.22 -4.22 -1.89
C ILE A 111 1.68 -2.80 -1.55
N GLU A 112 2.83 -2.36 -2.06
CA GLU A 112 3.33 -0.99 -1.91
C GLU A 112 4.10 -0.54 -3.18
N GLY A 113 4.09 0.75 -3.49
CA GLY A 113 4.83 1.35 -4.61
C GLY A 113 4.07 1.43 -5.94
N ASP A 114 4.81 1.68 -7.03
CA ASP A 114 4.24 1.96 -8.37
C ASP A 114 3.53 0.77 -8.99
N HIS A 115 3.96 -0.44 -8.61
CA HIS A 115 3.43 -1.71 -9.11
C HIS A 115 2.27 -2.26 -8.27
N LEU A 116 1.69 -1.46 -7.37
CA LEU A 116 0.63 -1.90 -6.46
C LEU A 116 -0.51 -2.63 -7.17
N GLY A 117 -0.90 -3.78 -6.63
CA GLY A 117 -1.99 -4.62 -7.17
C GLY A 117 -1.56 -5.57 -8.27
N GLN A 118 -0.32 -5.47 -8.77
CA GLN A 118 0.18 -6.41 -9.78
C GLN A 118 0.48 -7.78 -9.17
N TYR A 119 0.02 -8.82 -9.88
CA TYR A 119 0.39 -10.19 -9.58
C TYR A 119 1.77 -10.50 -10.15
N VAL A 120 2.57 -11.19 -9.36
CA VAL A 120 3.96 -11.51 -9.70
C VAL A 120 4.34 -12.91 -9.23
N ARG A 121 5.28 -13.52 -9.96
CA ARG A 121 5.91 -14.78 -9.56
C ARG A 121 7.42 -14.65 -9.49
N ARG A 122 8.02 -15.28 -8.47
CA ARG A 122 9.46 -15.33 -8.31
C ARG A 122 10.15 -16.07 -9.45
N ILE A 123 11.10 -15.39 -10.09
CA ILE A 123 12.12 -15.96 -10.98
C ILE A 123 13.34 -16.35 -10.13
N HIS A 124 13.89 -15.39 -9.38
CA HIS A 124 15.11 -15.56 -8.61
C HIS A 124 15.16 -14.62 -7.39
N HIS A 125 16.24 -14.69 -6.61
CA HIS A 125 16.56 -13.70 -5.59
C HIS A 125 18.07 -13.44 -5.60
N ARG A 126 18.47 -12.25 -5.17
CA ARG A 126 19.86 -11.88 -4.93
C ARG A 126 19.98 -11.08 -3.64
N TYR A 127 21.19 -10.90 -3.14
CA TYR A 127 21.46 -10.01 -2.01
C TYR A 127 22.24 -8.81 -2.53
N VAL A 128 21.78 -7.62 -2.18
CA VAL A 128 22.45 -6.34 -2.44
C VAL A 128 22.64 -5.68 -1.08
N ASP A 129 23.89 -5.41 -0.70
CA ASP A 129 24.24 -4.84 0.61
C ASP A 129 23.64 -5.61 1.81
N GLY A 130 23.59 -6.94 1.69
CA GLY A 130 23.01 -7.82 2.70
C GLY A 130 21.47 -7.88 2.72
N GLN A 131 20.79 -7.08 1.90
CA GLN A 131 19.33 -7.09 1.79
C GLN A 131 18.85 -7.96 0.63
N PRO A 132 17.82 -8.81 0.83
CA PRO A 132 17.28 -9.64 -0.23
C PRO A 132 16.48 -8.80 -1.23
N ILE A 133 16.76 -8.99 -2.52
CA ILE A 133 15.97 -8.49 -3.64
C ILE A 133 15.41 -9.67 -4.41
N ILE A 134 14.11 -9.67 -4.68
CA ILE A 134 13.42 -10.71 -5.43
C ILE A 134 13.28 -10.25 -6.89
N ILE A 135 13.74 -11.09 -7.81
CA ILE A 135 13.53 -10.90 -9.25
C ILE A 135 12.23 -11.62 -9.62
N LEU A 136 11.30 -10.87 -10.19
CA LEU A 136 9.90 -11.25 -10.37
C LEU A 136 9.51 -11.16 -11.84
N ALA A 137 8.66 -12.07 -12.31
CA ALA A 137 7.90 -11.91 -13.54
C ALA A 137 6.52 -11.36 -13.20
N VAL A 138 6.03 -10.39 -13.98
CA VAL A 138 4.64 -9.93 -13.90
C VAL A 138 3.74 -10.94 -14.60
N VAL A 139 2.65 -11.32 -13.93
CA VAL A 139 1.65 -12.24 -14.47
C VAL A 139 0.28 -11.57 -14.55
N ASN A 140 -0.42 -11.83 -15.66
CA ASN A 140 -1.80 -11.45 -15.85
C ASN A 140 -2.68 -12.65 -15.47
N ARG A 141 -3.58 -12.47 -14.52
CA ARG A 141 -4.46 -13.51 -14.00
C ARG A 141 -5.88 -13.31 -14.53
N THR A 142 -6.49 -14.36 -15.07
CA THR A 142 -7.90 -14.36 -15.45
C THR A 142 -8.80 -14.72 -14.28
N GLU A 143 -10.11 -14.49 -14.41
CA GLU A 143 -11.11 -14.87 -13.39
C GLU A 143 -11.10 -16.38 -13.08
N ASP A 144 -10.80 -17.21 -14.09
CA ASP A 144 -10.66 -18.66 -13.95
C ASP A 144 -9.35 -19.11 -13.28
N GLY A 145 -8.48 -18.16 -12.92
CA GLY A 145 -7.21 -18.44 -12.25
C GLY A 145 -6.06 -18.86 -13.17
N HIS A 146 -6.26 -18.79 -14.50
CA HIS A 146 -5.17 -18.99 -15.45
C HIS A 146 -4.25 -17.77 -15.46
N GLU A 147 -2.94 -18.02 -15.47
CA GLU A 147 -1.92 -16.97 -15.54
C GLU A 147 -1.19 -16.95 -16.88
N THR A 148 -0.87 -15.75 -17.35
CA THR A 148 -0.02 -15.53 -18.52
C THR A 148 1.10 -14.55 -18.16
N LEU A 149 2.28 -14.74 -18.75
CA LEU A 149 3.41 -13.83 -18.52
C LEU A 149 3.20 -12.54 -19.32
N SER A 150 3.31 -11.39 -18.67
CA SER A 150 3.27 -10.08 -19.35
C SER A 150 4.51 -9.86 -20.23
N GLY A 151 5.65 -10.46 -19.83
CA GLY A 151 6.98 -10.20 -20.39
C GLY A 151 7.80 -9.24 -19.53
N ASP A 152 7.14 -8.45 -18.68
CA ASP A 152 7.78 -7.52 -17.75
C ASP A 152 8.44 -8.25 -16.58
N GLN A 153 9.55 -7.68 -16.10
CA GLN A 153 10.26 -8.14 -14.92
C GLN A 153 10.45 -7.01 -13.92
N LEU A 154 10.32 -7.33 -12.64
CA LEU A 154 10.49 -6.40 -11.53
C LEU A 154 11.56 -6.90 -10.57
N GLU A 155 12.25 -5.97 -9.94
CA GLU A 155 13.16 -6.25 -8.84
C GLU A 155 12.68 -5.51 -7.60
N LEU A 156 12.16 -6.26 -6.62
CA LEU A 156 11.49 -5.69 -5.46
C LEU A 156 11.98 -6.31 -4.14
N SER A 157 11.94 -5.51 -3.08
CA SER A 157 12.12 -5.99 -1.71
C SER A 157 10.95 -6.90 -1.30
N PRO A 158 11.18 -7.94 -0.47
CA PRO A 158 10.10 -8.72 0.14
C PRO A 158 9.11 -7.87 0.94
N ASP A 159 9.56 -6.72 1.46
CA ASP A 159 8.77 -5.81 2.29
C ASP A 159 7.71 -5.04 1.51
N VAL A 160 7.71 -5.07 0.17
CA VAL A 160 6.64 -4.48 -0.65
C VAL A 160 5.73 -5.56 -1.25
N LEU A 161 5.94 -6.83 -0.87
CA LEU A 161 5.22 -7.98 -1.41
C LEU A 161 4.36 -8.64 -0.33
N CYS A 162 3.29 -9.29 -0.79
CA CYS A 162 2.46 -10.16 0.02
C CYS A 162 2.21 -11.48 -0.72
N VAL A 163 2.11 -12.58 0.02
CA VAL A 163 1.72 -13.86 -0.56
C VAL A 163 0.24 -13.81 -0.94
N ALA A 164 -0.05 -14.02 -2.22
CA ALA A 164 -1.42 -14.15 -2.70
C ALA A 164 -1.97 -15.55 -2.38
N HIS A 165 -3.28 -15.65 -2.22
CA HIS A 165 -3.94 -16.94 -2.14
C HIS A 165 -4.10 -17.53 -3.54
N GLU A 166 -3.70 -18.78 -3.65
CA GLU A 166 -3.78 -19.60 -4.84
C GLU A 166 -4.34 -20.96 -4.41
N THR A 167 -5.35 -21.46 -5.14
CA THR A 167 -5.91 -22.79 -4.89
C THR A 167 -4.95 -23.87 -5.38
N LYS A 168 -5.21 -25.14 -5.02
CA LYS A 168 -4.37 -26.24 -5.50
C LYS A 168 -4.54 -26.44 -7.01
N GLU A 169 -5.74 -26.20 -7.49
CA GLU A 169 -6.16 -26.32 -8.88
C GLU A 169 -5.47 -25.24 -9.73
N GLU A 170 -5.51 -23.98 -9.30
CA GLU A 170 -4.80 -22.87 -9.95
C GLU A 170 -3.30 -23.14 -10.00
N LYS A 171 -2.72 -23.61 -8.89
CA LYS A 171 -1.31 -23.97 -8.83
C LYS A 171 -0.94 -25.11 -9.78
N ALA A 172 -1.84 -26.08 -9.96
CA ALA A 172 -1.63 -27.18 -10.90
C ALA A 172 -1.74 -26.70 -12.35
N GLN A 173 -2.69 -25.81 -12.66
CA GLN A 173 -2.86 -25.21 -13.99
C GLN A 173 -1.67 -24.35 -14.39
N ASN A 174 -1.15 -23.56 -13.46
CA ASN A 174 -0.01 -22.67 -13.69
C ASN A 174 1.35 -23.37 -13.48
N ASN A 175 1.32 -24.69 -13.26
CA ASN A 175 2.53 -25.47 -13.12
C ASN A 175 3.30 -25.46 -14.44
N GLY A 176 4.59 -25.15 -14.36
CA GLY A 176 5.45 -25.10 -15.54
C GLY A 176 5.66 -23.70 -16.12
N LEU A 177 4.77 -22.73 -15.85
CA LEU A 177 4.83 -21.36 -16.42
C LEU A 177 6.20 -20.69 -16.21
N MET A 178 6.79 -20.91 -15.04
CA MET A 178 8.07 -20.29 -14.65
C MET A 178 9.30 -21.13 -14.93
N THR A 179 9.15 -22.32 -15.55
CA THR A 179 10.24 -23.32 -15.66
C THR A 179 11.44 -22.77 -16.41
N ASP A 180 11.21 -22.21 -17.59
CA ASP A 180 12.30 -21.78 -18.47
C ASP A 180 12.99 -20.53 -17.92
N LEU A 181 12.21 -19.58 -17.39
CA LEU A 181 12.75 -18.38 -16.73
C LEU A 181 13.64 -18.75 -15.54
N ARG A 182 13.20 -19.69 -14.69
CA ARG A 182 13.98 -20.13 -13.51
C ARG A 182 15.23 -20.92 -13.92
N LYS A 183 15.15 -21.77 -14.94
CA LYS A 183 16.30 -22.52 -15.48
C LYS A 183 17.34 -21.60 -16.10
N ASN A 184 16.91 -20.54 -16.79
CA ASN A 184 17.83 -19.58 -17.40
C ASN A 184 18.51 -18.72 -16.32
N ALA A 185 17.77 -18.27 -15.31
CA ALA A 185 18.32 -17.51 -14.20
C ALA A 185 19.36 -18.31 -13.38
N SER A 186 19.13 -19.61 -13.15
CA SER A 186 20.08 -20.45 -12.40
C SER A 186 21.42 -20.66 -13.12
N LYS A 187 21.44 -20.61 -14.46
CA LYS A 187 22.67 -20.74 -15.26
C LYS A 187 23.56 -19.51 -15.20
N ILE A 188 22.98 -18.32 -15.04
CA ILE A 188 23.73 -17.06 -14.92
C ILE A 188 24.64 -17.07 -13.67
N ARG A 189 24.26 -17.81 -12.62
CA ARG A 189 25.02 -17.98 -11.38
C ARG A 189 26.26 -18.88 -11.51
N ALA A 190 26.34 -19.74 -12.53
CA ALA A 190 27.41 -20.74 -12.67
C ALA A 190 28.63 -20.26 -13.47
N LYS A 191 28.63 -18.98 -13.88
CA LYS A 191 29.78 -18.28 -14.47
C LYS A 191 30.30 -17.25 -13.49
#